data_AF-A0A959XB74-F1
#
_entry.id   AF-A0A959XB74-F1
#
_cell.length_a   1.000
_cell.length_b   1.000
_cell.length_c   1.000
_cell.angle_alpha   90.00
_cell.angle_beta   90.00
_cell.angle_gamma   90.00
#
_symmetry.space_group_name_H-M   'P 1'
#
loop_
_entity.id
_entity.type
_entity.pdbx_description
1 polymer ?
#
loop_
_entity_poly.entity_id
_entity_poly.type
_entity_poly.pdbx_seq_one_letter_code
_entity_poly.pdbx_strand_id
1 'polypeptide(L)' 'MQRRQQQRWAAQDAASQQMLAPVHPAPVVPAPPVAEDPMVTQLKQLAELRDAGVLTEEEFAAKKAKLLGI' A
#
# COMPACT_ATOMS: atom_id res chain seq x y z
N MET A 1 20.26 -58.36 12.74
CA MET A 1 19.18 -57.45 12.27
C MET A 1 19.25 -56.04 12.89
N GLN A 2 19.70 -55.86 14.13
CA GLN A 2 19.81 -54.55 14.81
C GLN A 2 20.64 -53.49 14.07
N ARG A 3 21.78 -53.88 13.48
CA ARG A 3 22.73 -52.94 12.84
C ARG A 3 22.12 -52.17 11.66
N ARG A 4 21.16 -52.78 10.96
CA ARG A 4 20.45 -52.20 9.82
C ARG A 4 19.37 -51.21 10.26
N GLN A 5 18.83 -51.40 11.47
CA GLN A 5 17.86 -50.49 12.08
C GLN A 5 18.53 -49.21 12.59
N GLN A 6 19.72 -49.32 13.20
CA GLN A 6 20.50 -48.15 13.62
C GLN A 6 20.91 -47.25 12.43
N GLN A 7 21.33 -47.85 11.31
CA GLN A 7 21.68 -47.06 10.11
C GLN A 7 20.50 -46.28 9.53
N ARG A 8 19.28 -46.82 9.60
CA ARG A 8 18.07 -46.12 9.14
C ARG A 8 17.71 -44.93 10.02
N TRP A 9 17.97 -45.01 11.33
CA TRP A 9 17.73 -43.91 12.26
C TRP A 9 18.72 -42.76 12.04
N ALA A 10 20.01 -43.08 11.89
CA ALA A 10 21.05 -42.09 11.62
C ALA A 10 20.84 -41.36 10.27
N ALA A 11 20.39 -42.06 9.23
CA ALA A 11 20.09 -41.44 7.94
C ALA A 11 18.86 -40.51 8.00
N GLN A 12 17.88 -40.82 8.85
CA GLN A 12 16.68 -40.00 9.03
C GLN A 12 17.03 -38.68 9.73
N ASP A 13 17.90 -38.74 10.74
CA ASP A 13 18.38 -37.57 11.50
C ASP A 13 19.22 -36.62 10.63
N ALA A 14 20.02 -37.16 9.70
CA ALA A 14 20.82 -36.36 8.77
C ALA A 14 19.96 -35.63 7.73
N ALA A 15 18.84 -36.23 7.31
CA ALA A 15 17.94 -35.64 6.32
C ALA A 15 17.10 -34.49 6.89
N SER A 16 16.67 -34.58 8.17
CA SER A 16 15.91 -33.52 8.83
C SER A 16 16.73 -32.25 9.07
N GLN A 17 18.04 -32.37 9.31
CA GLN A 17 18.90 -31.20 9.51
C GLN A 17 19.20 -30.41 8.22
N GLN A 18 19.00 -30.97 7.03
CA GLN A 18 19.25 -30.27 5.77
C GLN A 18 18.07 -29.41 5.28
N MET A 19 16.88 -29.48 5.91
CA MET A 19 15.70 -28.77 5.42
C MET A 19 15.45 -27.38 6.06
N LEU A 20 16.32 -26.92 6.96
CA LEU A 20 16.23 -25.58 7.53
C LEU A 20 16.93 -24.57 6.61
N ALA A 21 16.30 -24.26 5.48
CA ALA A 21 16.69 -23.13 4.63
C ALA A 21 16.22 -21.81 5.27
N PRO A 22 17.06 -20.77 5.35
CA PRO A 22 16.67 -19.47 5.86
C PRO A 22 15.63 -18.82 4.93
N VAL A 23 14.46 -18.49 5.48
CA VAL A 23 13.45 -17.69 4.80
C VAL A 23 13.97 -16.25 4.73
N HIS A 24 14.33 -15.80 3.53
CA HIS A 24 14.65 -14.40 3.30
C HIS A 24 13.36 -13.56 3.40
N PRO A 25 13.37 -12.42 4.12
CA PRO A 25 12.21 -11.54 4.18
C PRO A 25 11.96 -10.95 2.78
N ALA A 26 10.72 -11.08 2.30
CA ALA A 26 10.30 -10.48 1.05
C ALA A 26 10.36 -8.94 1.16
N PRO A 27 10.83 -8.24 0.12
CA PRO A 27 10.84 -6.79 0.11
C PRO A 27 9.41 -6.26 0.21
N VAL A 28 9.15 -5.42 1.21
CA VAL A 28 7.92 -4.64 1.32
C VAL A 28 7.90 -3.61 0.20
N VAL A 29 6.99 -3.78 -0.74
CA VAL A 29 6.77 -2.81 -1.83
C VAL A 29 5.93 -1.67 -1.25
N PRO A 30 6.36 -0.40 -1.35
CA PRO A 30 5.56 0.72 -0.89
C PRO A 30 4.24 0.78 -1.69
N ALA A 31 3.13 0.90 -0.97
CA ALA A 31 1.82 1.08 -1.58
C ALA A 31 1.81 2.37 -2.42
N PRO A 32 1.25 2.35 -3.63
CA PRO A 32 1.16 3.55 -4.46
C PRO A 32 0.37 4.64 -3.72
N PRO A 33 0.75 5.92 -3.87
CA PRO A 33 -0.03 7.01 -3.29
C PRO A 33 -1.45 6.93 -3.84
N VAL A 34 -2.42 6.97 -2.93
CA VAL A 34 -3.83 7.03 -3.28
C VAL A 34 -4.00 8.36 -4.01
N ALA A 35 -4.26 8.32 -5.32
CA ALA A 35 -4.51 9.52 -6.08
C ALA A 35 -5.75 10.19 -5.49
N GLU A 36 -5.56 11.35 -4.85
CA GLU A 36 -6.68 12.19 -4.43
C GLU A 36 -7.52 12.51 -5.67
N ASP A 37 -8.84 12.39 -5.52
CA ASP A 37 -9.76 12.66 -6.60
C ASP A 37 -9.49 14.08 -7.15
N PRO A 38 -9.21 14.24 -8.46
CA PRO A 38 -8.86 15.54 -9.03
C PRO A 38 -9.95 16.59 -8.79
N MET A 39 -11.20 16.16 -8.57
CA MET A 39 -12.33 17.02 -8.22
C MET A 39 -12.18 17.60 -6.81
N VAL A 40 -11.79 16.77 -5.85
CA VAL A 40 -11.58 17.19 -4.45
C VAL A 40 -10.41 18.17 -4.36
N THR A 41 -9.34 17.92 -5.11
CA THR A 41 -8.19 18.82 -5.18
C THR A 41 -8.58 20.19 -5.73
N GLN A 42 -9.37 20.25 -6.80
CA GLN A 42 -9.82 21.53 -7.35
C GLN A 42 -10.78 22.28 -6.41
N LEU A 43 -11.65 21.57 -5.68
CA LEU A 43 -12.53 22.19 -4.67
C LEU A 43 -11.74 22.81 -3.51
N LYS A 44 -10.67 22.14 -3.05
CA LYS A 44 -9.75 22.70 -2.04
C LYS A 44 -9.08 23.99 -2.55
N GLN A 45 -8.55 23.97 -3.77
CA GLN A 45 -7.92 25.16 -4.38
C GLN A 45 -8.90 26.34 -4.50
N LEU A 46 -10.15 26.08 -4.89
CA LEU A 46 -11.19 27.12 -4.93
C LEU A 46 -11.49 27.70 -3.55
N ALA A 47 -11.50 26.86 -2.50
CA ALA A 47 -11.72 27.30 -1.12
C ALA A 47 -10.56 28.16 -0.62
N GLU A 48 -9.31 27.75 -0.87
CA GLU A 48 -8.13 28.55 -0.52
C GLU A 48 -8.14 29.93 -1.19
N LEU A 49 -8.52 30.00 -2.47
CA LEU A 49 -8.63 31.27 -3.19
C LEU A 49 -9.74 32.17 -2.63
N ARG A 50 -10.86 31.61 -2.18
CA ARG A 50 -11.92 32.36 -1.48
C ARG A 50 -11.42 32.87 -0.14
N ASP A 51 -10.77 32.02 0.65
CA ASP A 51 -10.25 32.40 1.98
C ASP A 51 -9.13 33.44 1.89
N ALA A 52 -8.35 33.42 0.81
CA ALA A 52 -7.39 34.46 0.48
C ALA A 52 -8.02 35.77 -0.02
N GLY A 53 -9.35 35.82 -0.19
CA GLY A 53 -10.08 36.98 -0.73
C GLY A 53 -9.87 37.23 -2.22
N VAL A 54 -9.30 36.26 -2.95
CA VAL A 54 -9.10 36.32 -4.41
C VAL A 54 -10.41 36.04 -5.15
N LEU A 55 -11.30 35.26 -4.55
CA LEU A 55 -12.64 34.98 -5.07
C LEU A 55 -13.70 35.45 -4.09
N THR A 56 -14.78 36.01 -4.60
CA THR A 56 -15.99 36.26 -3.82
C THR A 56 -16.77 34.96 -3.59
N GLU A 57 -17.71 34.96 -2.64
CA GLU A 57 -18.57 33.79 -2.40
C GLU A 57 -19.40 33.42 -3.64
N GLU A 58 -19.86 34.41 -4.39
CA GLU A 58 -20.62 34.21 -5.63
C GLU A 58 -19.77 33.55 -6.72
N GLU A 59 -18.52 34.00 -6.90
CA GLU A 59 -17.59 33.38 -7.85
C GLU A 59 -17.18 31.97 -7.45
N PHE A 60 -16.98 31.73 -6.16
CA PHE A 60 -16.71 30.40 -5.61
C PHE A 60 -17.87 29.44 -5.89
N ALA A 61 -19.12 29.86 -5.62
CA ALA A 61 -20.30 29.06 -5.86
C ALA A 61 -20.49 28.72 -7.35
N ALA A 62 -20.32 29.70 -8.25
CA ALA A 62 -20.41 29.49 -9.69
C ALA A 62 -19.35 28.51 -10.21
N LYS A 63 -18.10 28.62 -9.73
CA LYS A 63 -17.01 27.70 -10.11
C LYS A 63 -17.25 26.30 -9.56
N LYS A 64 -17.71 26.18 -8.31
CA LYS A 64 -18.08 24.90 -7.69
C LYS A 64 -19.22 24.21 -8.45
N ALA A 65 -20.27 24.96 -8.83
CA ALA A 65 -21.38 24.43 -9.62
C ALA A 65 -20.92 23.92 -10.99
N LYS A 66 -20.10 24.70 -11.69
CA LYS A 66 -19.48 24.30 -12.96
C LYS A 66 -18.63 23.05 -12.83
N LEU A 67 -17.92 22.89 -11.71
CA LEU A 67 -17.06 21.74 -11.44
C LEU A 67 -17.86 20.48 -11.08
N LEU A 68 -19.02 20.66 -10.44
CA LEU A 68 -19.97 19.60 -10.10
C LEU A 68 -20.97 19.27 -11.22
N GLY A 69 -21.05 20.10 -12.27
CA GLY A 69 -21.99 19.93 -13.38
C GLY A 69 -23.45 20.20 -13.01
N ILE A 70 -23.70 21.07 -12.03
CA ILE A 70 -25.03 21.43 -11.51
C ILE A 70 -25.45 22.84 -11.91
#